data_AF-A0A2M7JTU5-F1
#
_entry.id   AF-A0A2M7JTU5-F1
#
_cell.length_a   1.000
_cell.length_b   1.000
_cell.length_c   1.000
_cell.angle_alpha   90.00
_cell.angle_beta   90.00
_cell.angle_gamma   90.00
#
_symmetry.space_group_name_H-M   'P 1'
#
loop_
_entity.id
_entity.type
_entity.pdbx_description
1 polymer ?
#
loop_
_entity_poly.entity_id
_entity_poly.type
_entity_poly.pdbx_seq_one_letter_code
_entity_poly.pdbx_strand_id
1 'polypeptide(L)'
;MVFRYLRKISKWRGSKSIKSFLWIQRKINEVAEDFYAIQARRTYLPVSLTTLISWIMAFWMCYAFLRGFGIDISFWRVIFGSTVGLIASALPISGFGNWGTLEAGWAAGFLIAGLSKEKAIASGFGLHIFIFIICAVMSFICWVTSKK
;
A
#
# COMPACT_ATOMS: atom_id res chain seq x y z
N MET A 1 -34.88 -24.47 -14.31
CA MET A 1 -33.78 -23.56 -14.74
C MET A 1 -33.11 -22.81 -13.57
N VAL A 2 -33.86 -22.41 -12.53
CA VAL A 2 -33.39 -21.60 -11.38
C VAL A 2 -32.35 -22.30 -10.49
N PHE A 3 -32.51 -23.60 -10.22
CA PHE A 3 -31.59 -24.37 -9.34
C PHE A 3 -30.15 -24.48 -9.88
N ARG A 4 -29.95 -24.39 -11.20
CA ARG A 4 -28.63 -24.46 -11.83
C ARG A 4 -27.85 -23.15 -11.69
N TYR A 5 -28.56 -22.02 -11.57
CA TYR A 5 -27.97 -20.70 -11.36
C TYR A 5 -27.53 -20.48 -9.90
N LEU A 6 -28.35 -20.92 -8.93
CA LEU A 6 -28.02 -20.84 -7.50
C LEU A 6 -26.78 -21.66 -7.14
N ARG A 7 -26.57 -22.83 -7.76
CA ARG A 7 -25.36 -23.64 -7.57
C ARG A 7 -24.09 -22.98 -8.10
N LYS A 8 -24.21 -22.16 -9.16
CA LYS A 8 -23.08 -21.43 -9.75
C LYS A 8 -22.62 -20.28 -8.86
N ILE A 9 -23.56 -19.60 -8.19
CA ILE A 9 -23.28 -18.51 -7.24
C ILE A 9 -22.63 -19.07 -5.95
N SER A 10 -23.12 -20.20 -5.43
CA SER A 10 -22.53 -20.87 -4.25
C SER A 10 -21.09 -21.35 -4.48
N LYS A 11 -20.79 -21.98 -5.64
CA LYS A 11 -19.41 -22.39 -6.00
C LYS A 11 -18.46 -21.20 -6.19
N TRP A 12 -18.95 -20.06 -6.69
CA TRP A 12 -18.13 -18.84 -6.82
C TRP A 12 -17.80 -18.22 -5.45
N ARG A 13 -18.75 -18.23 -4.50
CA ARG A 13 -18.53 -17.71 -3.14
C ARG A 13 -17.59 -18.60 -2.32
N GLY A 14 -17.72 -19.92 -2.43
CA GLY A 14 -16.86 -20.89 -1.73
C GLY A 14 -15.43 -20.94 -2.27
N SER A 15 -15.22 -20.81 -3.59
CA SER A 15 -13.86 -20.83 -4.17
C SER A 15 -13.06 -19.58 -3.82
N LYS A 16 -13.70 -18.41 -3.73
CA LYS A 16 -13.02 -17.14 -3.43
C LYS A 16 -12.55 -17.07 -1.97
N SER A 17 -13.34 -17.53 -1.01
CA SER A 17 -12.93 -17.52 0.41
C SER A 17 -11.80 -18.52 0.69
N ILE A 18 -11.80 -19.70 0.06
CA ILE A 18 -10.73 -20.69 0.18
C ILE A 18 -9.41 -20.13 -0.36
N LYS A 19 -9.44 -19.46 -1.53
CA LYS A 19 -8.23 -18.83 -2.10
C LYS A 19 -7.68 -17.69 -1.23
N SER A 20 -8.56 -16.83 -0.70
CA SER A 20 -8.15 -15.76 0.22
C SER A 20 -7.54 -16.31 1.51
N PHE A 21 -8.13 -17.36 2.10
CA PHE A 21 -7.60 -18.00 3.30
C PHE A 21 -6.22 -18.62 3.06
N LEU A 22 -6.07 -19.37 1.96
CA LEU A 22 -4.78 -19.94 1.56
C LEU A 22 -3.72 -18.87 1.30
N TRP A 23 -4.10 -17.73 0.71
CA TRP A 23 -3.20 -16.60 0.51
C TRP A 23 -2.72 -16.00 1.84
N ILE A 24 -3.63 -15.80 2.81
CA ILE A 24 -3.29 -15.28 4.15
C ILE A 24 -2.33 -16.26 4.85
N GLN A 25 -2.63 -17.56 4.84
CA GLN A 25 -1.79 -18.57 5.48
C GLN A 25 -0.38 -18.59 4.87
N ARG A 26 -0.28 -18.53 3.54
CA ARG A 26 1.01 -18.42 2.87
C ARG A 26 1.76 -17.17 3.29
N LYS A 27 1.08 -16.01 3.35
CA LYS A 27 1.71 -14.75 3.73
C LYS A 27 2.20 -14.76 5.18
N ILE A 28 1.46 -15.39 6.09
CA ILE A 28 1.88 -15.56 7.50
C ILE A 28 3.14 -16.42 7.57
N ASN A 29 3.20 -17.52 6.81
CA ASN A 29 4.38 -18.39 6.78
C ASN A 29 5.61 -17.66 6.22
N GLU A 30 5.46 -16.94 5.10
CA GLU A 30 6.54 -16.11 4.53
C GLU A 30 7.06 -15.09 5.55
N VAL A 31 6.16 -14.39 6.24
CA VAL A 31 6.54 -13.43 7.29
C VAL A 31 7.26 -14.15 8.43
N ALA A 32 6.77 -15.29 8.89
CA ALA A 32 7.43 -16.05 9.96
C ALA A 32 8.86 -16.47 9.57
N GLU A 33 9.08 -16.93 8.33
CA GLU A 33 10.40 -17.27 7.81
C GLU A 33 11.36 -16.06 7.82
N ASP A 34 10.89 -14.88 7.42
CA ASP A 34 11.68 -13.64 7.48
C ASP A 34 12.06 -13.29 8.93
N PHE A 35 11.13 -13.42 9.88
CA PHE A 35 11.41 -13.20 11.30
C PHE A 35 12.42 -14.20 11.86
N TYR A 36 12.32 -15.48 11.50
CA TYR A 36 13.32 -16.49 11.86
C TYR A 36 14.70 -16.16 11.28
N ALA A 37 14.77 -15.68 10.03
CA ALA A 37 16.04 -15.26 9.42
C ALA A 37 16.68 -14.06 10.15
N ILE A 38 15.88 -13.06 10.54
CA ILE A 38 16.33 -11.91 11.34
C ILE A 38 16.86 -12.37 12.71
N GLN A 39 16.15 -13.31 13.35
CA GLN A 39 16.57 -13.88 14.64
C GLN A 39 17.87 -14.67 14.50
N ALA A 40 17.99 -15.54 13.49
CA ALA A 40 19.17 -16.35 13.24
C ALA A 40 20.42 -15.50 12.99
N ARG A 41 20.29 -14.39 12.25
CA ARG A 41 21.38 -13.44 11.99
C ARG A 41 21.65 -12.46 13.14
N ARG A 42 20.83 -12.50 14.20
CA ARG A 42 20.87 -11.57 15.34
C ARG A 42 20.79 -10.09 14.94
N THR A 43 20.10 -9.78 13.84
CA THR A 43 19.98 -8.43 13.28
C THR A 43 18.70 -7.70 13.72
N TYR A 44 18.09 -8.10 14.83
CA TYR A 44 16.79 -7.58 15.29
C TYR A 44 16.80 -6.06 15.56
N LEU A 45 17.84 -5.53 16.24
CA LEU A 45 17.96 -4.09 16.49
C LEU A 45 18.14 -3.26 15.21
N PRO A 46 19.15 -3.52 14.34
CA PRO A 46 19.34 -2.70 13.15
C PRO A 46 18.13 -2.77 12.20
N VAL A 47 17.48 -3.93 12.07
CA VAL A 47 16.26 -4.06 11.25
C VAL A 47 15.11 -3.25 11.85
N SER A 48 14.89 -3.32 13.16
CA SER A 48 13.81 -2.58 13.83
C SER A 48 14.02 -1.06 13.74
N LEU A 49 15.25 -0.58 13.97
CA LEU A 49 15.59 0.84 13.87
C LEU A 49 15.45 1.34 12.43
N THR A 50 15.98 0.60 11.45
CA THR A 50 15.87 0.99 10.04
C THR A 50 14.40 1.03 9.60
N THR A 51 13.60 0.08 10.06
CA THR A 51 12.16 0.05 9.80
C THR A 51 11.47 1.28 10.40
N LEU A 52 11.73 1.59 11.67
CA LEU A 52 11.15 2.76 12.34
C LEU A 52 11.52 4.07 11.61
N ILE A 53 12.80 4.24 11.27
CA ILE A 53 13.29 5.41 10.53
C ILE A 53 12.60 5.49 9.17
N SER A 54 12.48 4.37 8.45
CA SER A 54 11.83 4.34 7.13
C SER A 54 10.37 4.78 7.19
N TRP A 55 9.62 4.39 8.23
CA TRP A 55 8.23 4.81 8.43
C TRP A 55 8.11 6.29 8.77
N ILE A 56 8.98 6.80 9.64
CA ILE A 56 9.02 8.23 9.96
C ILE A 56 9.28 9.04 8.68
N MET A 57 10.25 8.63 7.86
CA MET A 57 10.55 9.29 6.59
C MET A 57 9.39 9.17 5.59
N ALA A 58 8.70 8.03 5.53
CA ALA A 58 7.53 7.86 4.68
C ALA A 58 6.39 8.82 5.05
N PHE A 59 6.08 8.96 6.35
CA PHE A 59 5.06 9.92 6.81
C PHE A 59 5.47 11.36 6.56
N TRP A 60 6.75 11.70 6.78
CA TRP A 60 7.27 13.03 6.45
C TRP A 60 7.22 13.33 4.95
N MET A 61 7.52 12.34 4.10
CA MET A 61 7.41 12.47 2.65
C MET A 61 5.96 12.71 2.23
N CYS A 62 4.99 11.94 2.75
CA CYS A 62 3.57 12.18 2.49
C CYS A 62 3.13 13.58 2.95
N TYR A 63 3.62 14.03 4.11
CA TYR A 63 3.32 15.37 4.63
C TYR A 63 3.89 16.47 3.73
N ALA A 64 5.16 16.36 3.37
CA ALA A 64 5.84 17.30 2.47
C ALA A 64 5.19 17.31 1.08
N PHE A 65 4.82 16.14 0.55
CA PHE A 65 4.10 16.00 -0.71
C PHE A 65 2.78 16.77 -0.67
N LEU A 66 1.92 16.54 0.34
CA LEU A 66 0.64 17.23 0.46
C LEU A 66 0.80 18.74 0.60
N ARG A 67 1.80 19.20 1.36
CA ARG A 67 2.14 20.63 1.47
C ARG A 67 2.57 21.21 0.13
N GLY A 68 3.45 20.50 -0.61
CA GLY A 68 3.85 20.88 -1.97
C GLY A 68 2.71 20.85 -2.98
N PHE A 69 1.71 20.01 -2.75
CA PHE A 69 0.46 19.92 -3.51
C PHE A 69 -0.54 21.04 -3.16
N GLY A 70 -0.18 21.97 -2.25
CA GLY A 70 -1.05 23.07 -1.82
C GLY A 70 -2.14 22.67 -0.83
N ILE A 71 -1.98 21.53 -0.14
CA ILE A 71 -2.93 21.02 0.85
C ILE A 71 -2.35 21.24 2.24
N ASP A 72 -2.95 22.17 2.98
CA ASP A 72 -2.64 22.38 4.39
C ASP A 72 -3.52 21.49 5.28
N ILE A 73 -2.89 20.56 5.99
CA ILE A 73 -3.53 19.64 6.92
C ILE A 73 -2.55 19.25 8.02
N SER A 74 -3.05 18.93 9.21
CA SER A 74 -2.20 18.51 10.32
C SER A 74 -1.47 17.20 10.03
N PHE A 75 -0.24 17.08 10.55
CA PHE A 75 0.59 15.88 10.40
C PHE A 75 -0.14 14.59 10.84
N TRP A 76 -0.90 14.64 11.94
CA TRP A 76 -1.69 13.50 12.44
C TRP A 76 -2.73 13.01 11.45
N ARG A 77 -3.39 13.93 10.74
CA ARG A 77 -4.37 13.58 9.71
C ARG A 77 -3.69 13.00 8.47
N VAL A 78 -2.46 13.42 8.16
CA VAL A 78 -1.65 12.78 7.11
C VAL A 78 -1.30 11.34 7.47
N ILE A 79 -0.84 11.10 8.70
CA ILE A 79 -0.59 9.72 9.18
C ILE A 79 -1.86 8.88 9.02
N PHE A 80 -3.00 9.38 9.51
CA PHE A 80 -4.26 8.66 9.41
C PHE A 80 -4.66 8.37 7.96
N GLY A 81 -4.75 9.40 7.11
CA GLY A 81 -5.20 9.26 5.73
C GLY A 81 -4.30 8.35 4.89
N SER A 82 -2.98 8.50 5.02
CA SER A 82 -1.99 7.66 4.33
C SER A 82 -2.02 6.20 4.81
N THR A 83 -2.26 5.96 6.11
CA THR A 83 -2.39 4.60 6.67
C THR A 83 -3.61 3.88 6.10
N VAL A 84 -4.75 4.57 5.93
CA VAL A 84 -5.94 3.98 5.29
C VAL A 84 -5.64 3.61 3.82
N GLY A 85 -4.94 4.49 3.10
CA GLY A 85 -4.46 4.21 1.74
C GLY A 85 -3.59 2.95 1.69
N LEU A 86 -2.62 2.84 2.59
CA LEU A 86 -1.74 1.68 2.71
C LEU A 86 -2.51 0.38 2.99
N ILE A 87 -3.45 0.40 3.95
CA ILE A 87 -4.27 -0.77 4.30
C ILE A 87 -5.10 -1.22 3.09
N ALA A 88 -5.72 -0.29 2.37
CA ALA A 88 -6.49 -0.62 1.16
C ALA A 88 -5.59 -1.23 0.08
N SER A 89 -4.37 -0.73 -0.04
CA SER A 89 -3.36 -1.19 -1.01
C SER A 89 -2.88 -2.62 -0.74
N ALA A 90 -2.97 -3.10 0.51
CA ALA A 90 -2.59 -4.45 0.93
C ALA A 90 -3.67 -5.50 0.64
N LEU A 91 -4.87 -5.08 0.21
CA LEU A 91 -5.95 -6.00 -0.11
C LEU A 91 -5.63 -6.78 -1.41
N PRO A 92 -5.95 -8.09 -1.49
CA PRO A 92 -5.67 -8.91 -2.67
C PRO A 92 -6.70 -8.69 -3.80
N ILE A 93 -7.05 -7.44 -4.04
CA ILE A 93 -7.97 -6.96 -5.09
C ILE A 93 -7.36 -5.82 -5.92
N SER A 94 -6.10 -5.47 -5.64
CA SER A 94 -5.37 -4.40 -6.33
C SER A 94 -5.21 -4.70 -7.82
N GLY A 95 -5.39 -3.66 -8.65
CA GLY A 95 -5.13 -3.72 -10.08
C GLY A 95 -3.64 -3.82 -10.41
N PHE A 96 -3.32 -3.78 -11.70
CA PHE A 96 -1.93 -3.67 -12.16
C PHE A 96 -1.26 -2.48 -11.48
N GLY A 97 -0.07 -2.68 -10.88
CA GLY A 97 0.67 -1.60 -10.21
C GLY A 97 -0.07 -0.95 -9.02
N ASN A 98 -1.01 -1.65 -8.38
CA ASN A 98 -1.79 -1.14 -7.24
C ASN A 98 -2.76 0.01 -7.56
N TRP A 99 -3.07 0.21 -8.84
CA TRP A 99 -4.05 1.20 -9.28
C TRP A 99 -5.45 0.83 -8.80
N GLY A 100 -6.21 1.85 -8.41
CA GLY A 100 -7.59 1.78 -7.95
C GLY A 100 -7.70 1.60 -6.44
N THR A 101 -7.04 0.60 -5.86
CA THR A 101 -7.14 0.29 -4.42
C THR A 101 -6.43 1.30 -3.54
N LEU A 102 -5.20 1.68 -3.91
CA LEU A 102 -4.45 2.71 -3.20
C LEU A 102 -5.18 4.06 -3.22
N GLU A 103 -5.63 4.50 -4.39
CA GLU A 103 -6.29 5.80 -4.56
C GLU A 103 -7.65 5.82 -3.87
N ALA A 104 -8.41 4.72 -3.93
CA ALA A 104 -9.67 4.63 -3.22
C ALA A 104 -9.47 4.68 -1.70
N GLY A 105 -8.48 3.94 -1.17
CA GLY A 105 -8.15 3.98 0.26
C GLY A 105 -7.63 5.35 0.70
N TRP A 106 -6.75 5.95 -0.09
CA TRP A 106 -6.22 7.28 0.16
C TRP A 106 -7.33 8.32 0.19
N ALA A 107 -8.16 8.35 -0.85
CA ALA A 107 -9.28 9.29 -0.93
C ALA A 107 -10.25 9.09 0.23
N ALA A 108 -10.60 7.85 0.57
CA ALA A 108 -11.48 7.55 1.71
C ALA A 108 -10.86 8.02 3.04
N GLY A 109 -9.59 7.72 3.28
CA GLY A 109 -8.88 8.13 4.50
C GLY A 109 -8.82 9.64 4.66
N PHE A 110 -8.50 10.37 3.59
CA PHE A 110 -8.42 11.83 3.62
C PHE A 110 -9.78 12.52 3.65
N LEU A 111 -10.82 11.94 3.02
CA LEU A 111 -12.20 12.40 3.19
C LEU A 111 -12.63 12.33 4.66
N ILE A 112 -12.37 11.20 5.34
CA ILE A 112 -12.64 11.04 6.78
C ILE A 112 -11.80 12.03 7.60
N ALA A 113 -10.56 12.31 7.18
CA ALA A 113 -9.69 13.30 7.81
C ALA A 113 -10.08 14.77 7.52
N GLY A 114 -11.17 15.00 6.76
CA GLY A 114 -11.74 16.32 6.52
C GLY A 114 -11.22 17.06 5.29
N LEU A 115 -10.58 16.38 4.33
CA LEU A 115 -10.29 16.96 3.01
C LEU A 115 -11.55 17.04 2.16
N SER A 116 -11.59 18.02 1.24
CA SER A 116 -12.58 18.01 0.17
C SER A 116 -12.34 16.82 -0.76
N LYS A 117 -13.40 16.33 -1.39
CA LYS A 117 -13.36 15.19 -2.30
C LYS A 117 -12.37 15.40 -3.44
N GLU A 118 -12.34 16.61 -3.99
CA GLU A 118 -11.46 17.00 -5.09
C GLU A 118 -10.00 16.90 -4.67
N LYS A 119 -9.65 17.44 -3.49
CA LYS A 119 -8.28 17.38 -2.95
C LYS A 119 -7.86 15.97 -2.58
N ALA A 120 -8.76 15.18 -1.99
CA ALA A 120 -8.47 13.81 -1.59
C ALA A 120 -8.20 12.90 -2.80
N ILE A 121 -9.02 13.01 -3.85
CA ILE A 121 -8.84 12.24 -5.09
C ILE A 121 -7.57 12.72 -5.84
N ALA A 122 -7.43 14.04 -6.06
CA ALA A 122 -6.31 14.59 -6.82
C ALA A 122 -4.96 14.27 -6.17
N SER A 123 -4.85 14.39 -4.84
CA SER A 123 -3.61 14.07 -4.13
C SER A 123 -3.28 12.58 -4.14
N GLY A 124 -4.28 11.69 -4.13
CA GLY A 124 -4.06 10.25 -4.21
C GLY A 124 -3.43 9.84 -5.54
N PHE A 125 -4.00 10.32 -6.66
CA PHE A 125 -3.41 10.11 -7.98
C PHE A 125 -2.06 10.80 -8.12
N GLY A 126 -1.94 12.03 -7.63
CA GLY A 126 -0.70 12.79 -7.66
C GLY A 126 0.44 12.06 -6.96
N LEU A 127 0.21 11.51 -5.77
CA LEU A 127 1.20 10.75 -5.03
C LEU A 127 1.62 9.50 -5.80
N HIS A 128 0.65 8.73 -6.32
CA HIS A 128 0.95 7.48 -6.99
C HIS A 128 1.75 7.68 -8.28
N ILE A 129 1.37 8.67 -9.10
CA ILE A 129 2.11 9.07 -10.30
C ILE A 129 3.51 9.54 -9.93
N PHE A 130 3.64 10.36 -8.89
CA PHE A 130 4.93 10.86 -8.42
C PHE A 130 5.87 9.71 -7.99
N ILE A 131 5.36 8.73 -7.24
CA ILE A 131 6.11 7.52 -6.86
C ILE A 131 6.55 6.74 -8.11
N PHE A 132 5.65 6.53 -9.08
CA PHE A 132 6.00 5.84 -10.33
C PHE A 132 7.11 6.56 -11.10
N ILE A 133 7.06 7.89 -11.19
CA ILE A 133 8.09 8.70 -11.85
C ILE A 133 9.43 8.52 -11.15
N ILE A 134 9.48 8.64 -9.82
CA ILE A 134 10.71 8.45 -9.05
C ILE A 134 11.27 7.04 -9.27
N CYS A 135 10.42 6.02 -9.16
CA CYS A 135 10.82 4.62 -9.38
C CYS A 135 11.38 4.42 -10.80
N ALA A 136 10.74 4.99 -11.82
CA ALA A 136 11.20 4.90 -13.20
C ALA A 136 12.56 5.59 -13.40
N VAL A 137 12.72 6.81 -12.88
CA VAL A 137 13.99 7.56 -12.95
C VAL A 137 15.12 6.82 -12.23
N MET A 138 14.88 6.37 -11.00
CA MET A 138 15.88 5.63 -10.22
C MET A 138 16.25 4.30 -10.88
N SER A 139 15.27 3.58 -11.40
CA SER A 139 15.50 2.32 -12.13
C SER A 139 16.33 2.56 -13.40
N PHE A 140 16.04 3.64 -14.13
CA PHE A 140 16.81 4.03 -15.31
C PHE A 140 18.26 4.39 -14.97
N ILE A 141 18.48 5.19 -13.93
CA ILE A 141 19.83 5.53 -13.44
C ILE A 141 20.60 4.25 -13.05
N CYS A 142 19.95 3.35 -12.31
CA CYS A 142 20.52 2.07 -11.93
C CYS A 142 20.91 1.23 -13.16
N TRP A 143 20.04 1.15 -14.16
CA TRP A 143 20.29 0.41 -15.41
C TRP A 143 21.46 0.96 -16.21
N VAL A 144 21.57 2.28 -16.33
CA VAL A 144 22.70 2.93 -17.02
C VAL A 144 24.01 2.71 -16.25
N THR A 145 23.96 2.72 -14.93
CA THR A 145 25.16 2.57 -14.07
C THR A 145 25.63 1.13 -13.97
N SER A 146 24.71 0.16 -13.89
CA SER A 146 25.01 -1.28 -13.79
C SER A 146 25.59 -1.89 -15.07
N LYS A 147 25.53 -1.16 -16.19
CA LYS A 147 26.13 -1.56 -17.48
C LYS A 147 27.60 -1.12 -17.64
N LYS A 148 28.21 -0.60 -16.59
CA LYS A 148 29.65 -0.38 -16.47
C LYS A 148 30.25 -1.45 -15.56
#